data_AF-A0A534PVF1-F1
#
_entry.id   AF-A0A534PVF1-F1
#
_cell.length_a   1.000
_cell.length_b   1.000
_cell.length_c   1.000
_cell.angle_alpha   90.00
_cell.angle_beta   90.00
_cell.angle_gamma   90.00
#
_symmetry.space_group_name_H-M   'P 1'
#
loop_
_entity.id
_entity.type
_entity.pdbx_description
1 polymer ?
#
loop_
_entity_poly.entity_id
_entity_poly.type
_entity_poly.pdbx_seq_one_letter_code
_entity_poly.pdbx_strand_id
1 'polypeptide(L)'
;MDGELCRVCGGDGRIGNSLGRSTATCPGCHGSGRRADTSSRFHDVTKTKPSHYRAPDAVSTGPKGPTTSEGVQLALEVRASAVLNEDAKTRLLAEIVNHESTHGRCTKTFLKKVRKQTRPAP
;
A
#
# COMPACT_ATOMS: atom_id res chain seq x y z
N MET A 1 34.60 50.52 2.33
CA MET A 1 34.86 49.09 2.04
C MET A 1 33.66 48.34 2.59
N ASP A 2 32.55 48.49 1.87
CA ASP A 2 31.22 48.11 2.32
C ASP A 2 30.95 46.69 1.81
N GLY A 3 31.52 45.73 2.54
CA GLY A 3 31.44 44.31 2.22
C GLY A 3 30.62 43.55 3.27
N GLU A 4 29.32 43.81 3.35
CA GLU A 4 28.44 42.98 4.16
C GLU A 4 27.14 42.62 3.41
N LEU A 5 27.13 41.44 2.80
CA LEU A 5 25.95 40.62 2.45
C LEU A 5 26.49 39.21 2.12
N CYS A 6 26.03 38.08 2.67
CA CYS A 6 24.74 37.84 3.30
C CYS A 6 24.73 36.63 4.26
N ARG A 7 23.93 36.80 5.32
CA ARG A 7 23.40 35.76 6.22
C ARG A 7 22.52 34.75 5.46
N VAL A 8 23.22 33.80 4.86
CA VAL A 8 22.77 32.48 4.36
C VAL A 8 22.37 32.40 2.87
N CYS A 9 22.10 33.50 2.16
CA CYS A 9 21.38 33.32 0.89
C CYS A 9 21.27 34.46 -0.14
N GLY A 10 21.97 35.59 0.00
CA GLY A 10 21.75 36.70 -0.95
C GLY A 10 22.89 37.69 -1.01
N GLY A 11 24.12 37.17 -1.10
CA GLY A 11 25.33 37.95 -1.10
C GLY A 11 26.54 37.09 -1.45
N ASP A 12 27.74 37.54 -1.14
CA ASP A 12 29.05 37.04 -1.61
C ASP A 12 29.45 35.60 -1.16
N GLY A 13 28.55 34.87 -0.50
CA GLY A 13 28.79 33.52 -0.03
C GLY A 13 29.73 33.42 1.18
N ARG A 14 30.10 34.56 1.80
CA ARG A 14 30.95 34.61 2.98
C ARG A 14 30.17 35.13 4.18
N ILE A 15 30.51 34.63 5.37
CA ILE A 15 29.96 35.09 6.64
C ILE A 15 31.10 35.51 7.57
N GLY A 16 31.01 36.70 8.16
CA GLY A 16 31.98 37.16 9.17
C GLY A 16 31.83 36.37 10.48
N ASN A 17 32.94 35.98 11.10
CA ASN A 17 32.89 35.44 12.46
C ASN A 17 32.88 36.56 13.51
N SER A 18 32.32 36.28 14.69
CA SER A 18 32.16 37.23 15.80
C SER A 18 33.49 37.73 16.41
N LEU A 19 34.62 37.16 16.00
CA LEU A 19 35.98 37.57 16.38
C LEU A 19 36.60 38.58 15.40
N GLY A 20 35.85 39.01 14.37
CA GLY A 20 36.18 40.15 13.50
C GLY A 20 37.42 39.99 12.61
N ARG A 21 38.07 38.82 12.62
CA ARG A 21 39.36 38.59 11.95
C ARG A 21 39.34 37.54 10.84
N SER A 22 38.25 36.77 10.66
CA SER A 22 38.17 35.79 9.56
C SER A 22 36.75 35.58 9.03
N THR A 23 36.64 35.33 7.73
CA THR A 23 35.39 34.98 7.05
C THR A 23 35.27 33.47 6.88
N ALA A 24 34.10 32.90 7.19
CA ALA A 24 33.78 31.50 6.91
C ALA A 24 32.86 31.38 5.69
N THR A 25 32.86 30.21 5.05
CA THR A 25 31.97 29.91 3.92
C THR A 25 30.53 29.78 4.41
N CYS A 26 29.60 30.41 3.68
CA CYS A 26 28.18 30.37 3.99
C CYS A 26 27.63 28.92 3.87
N PRO A 27 27.00 28.35 4.91
CA PRO A 27 26.48 26.98 4.86
C PRO A 27 25.23 26.81 3.98
N GLY A 28 24.53 27.89 3.63
CA GLY A 28 23.33 27.84 2.79
C GLY A 28 23.61 27.77 1.29
N CYS A 29 24.76 28.31 0.86
CA CYS A 29 25.16 28.33 -0.56
C CYS A 29 26.55 27.71 -0.81
N HIS A 30 27.24 27.25 0.23
CA HIS A 30 28.62 26.73 0.19
C HIS A 30 29.62 27.67 -0.54
N GLY A 31 29.40 28.98 -0.46
CA GLY A 31 30.26 29.98 -1.10
C GLY A 31 29.89 30.32 -2.54
N SER A 32 28.83 29.72 -3.10
CA SER A 32 28.35 30.05 -4.45
C SER A 32 27.65 31.42 -4.54
N GLY A 33 27.28 32.01 -3.40
CA GLY A 33 26.57 33.29 -3.32
C GLY A 33 25.14 33.29 -3.87
N ARG A 34 24.63 32.12 -4.30
CA ARG A 34 23.27 31.94 -4.83
C ARG A 34 22.46 31.05 -3.90
N ARG A 35 21.22 31.43 -3.60
CA ARG A 35 20.28 30.60 -2.82
C ARG A 35 19.98 29.33 -3.62
N ALA A 36 20.14 28.16 -3.01
CA ALA A 36 19.79 26.89 -3.65
C ALA A 36 18.32 26.94 -4.09
N ASP A 37 18.06 26.69 -5.36
CA ASP A 37 16.71 26.70 -5.93
C ASP A 37 15.89 25.56 -5.27
N THR A 38 14.95 25.93 -4.41
CA THR A 38 14.13 24.98 -3.64
C THR A 38 12.94 24.46 -4.45
N SER A 39 12.79 24.83 -5.73
CA SER A 39 11.66 24.38 -6.56
C SER A 39 11.64 22.85 -6.73
N SER A 40 12.78 22.20 -6.57
CA SER A 40 12.90 20.73 -6.61
C SER A 40 12.69 20.03 -5.26
N ARG A 41 12.58 20.75 -4.14
CA ARG A 41 12.57 20.17 -2.78
C ARG A 41 11.24 20.17 -2.05
N PHE A 42 10.21 20.85 -2.56
CA PHE A 42 8.86 20.68 -2.06
C PHE A 42 8.25 19.41 -2.65
N HIS A 43 8.69 18.27 -2.11
CA HIS A 43 8.02 17.00 -2.37
C HIS A 43 6.64 17.09 -1.73
N ASP A 44 5.61 17.06 -2.55
CA ASP A 44 4.21 17.02 -2.11
C ASP A 44 3.97 15.72 -1.33
N VAL A 45 4.11 15.81 0.00
CA VAL A 45 3.99 14.70 0.95
C VAL A 45 2.54 14.20 1.04
N THR A 46 1.58 14.90 0.42
CA THR A 46 0.19 14.45 0.34
C THR A 46 -0.02 13.42 -0.78
N LYS A 47 0.95 13.24 -1.68
CA LYS A 47 0.87 12.20 -2.71
C LYS A 47 1.25 10.84 -2.13
N THR A 48 0.27 9.94 -2.12
CA THR A 48 0.52 8.52 -1.89
C THR A 48 1.56 8.00 -2.88
N LYS A 49 2.56 7.28 -2.37
CA LYS A 49 3.59 6.63 -3.19
C LYS A 49 2.91 5.81 -4.30
N PRO A 50 3.45 5.74 -5.54
CA PRO A 50 2.86 4.92 -6.61
C PRO A 50 2.62 3.44 -6.22
N SER A 51 3.39 2.90 -5.27
CA SER A 51 3.15 1.56 -4.71
C SER A 51 1.88 1.45 -3.85
N HIS A 52 1.36 2.56 -3.34
CA HIS A 52 0.10 2.68 -2.60
C HIS A 52 -1.08 3.08 -3.50
N TYR A 53 -0.84 3.37 -4.79
CA TYR A 53 -1.87 3.46 -5.83
C TYR A 53 -2.39 2.07 -6.24
N ARG A 54 -2.33 1.06 -5.37
CA ARG A 54 -3.20 -0.10 -5.57
C ARG A 54 -4.62 0.39 -5.36
N ALA A 55 -5.27 0.71 -6.48
CA ALA A 55 -6.71 0.66 -6.55
C ALA A 55 -7.13 -0.66 -5.89
N PRO A 56 -8.09 -0.65 -4.95
CA PRO A 56 -8.70 -1.90 -4.53
C PRO A 56 -9.12 -2.62 -5.81
N ASP A 57 -8.68 -3.89 -5.97
CA ASP A 57 -9.04 -4.70 -7.12
C ASP A 57 -10.51 -4.49 -7.41
N ALA A 58 -10.82 -4.03 -8.62
CA ALA A 58 -12.17 -3.71 -9.02
C ALA A 58 -13.05 -4.89 -8.63
N VAL A 59 -13.97 -4.67 -7.68
CA VAL A 59 -14.91 -5.69 -7.22
C VAL A 59 -15.58 -6.22 -8.47
N SER A 60 -15.20 -7.43 -8.88
CA SER A 60 -15.64 -7.96 -10.16
C SER A 60 -17.16 -8.07 -10.08
N THR A 61 -17.86 -7.38 -10.96
CA THR A 61 -19.31 -7.50 -11.18
C THR A 61 -19.66 -8.77 -11.98
N GLY A 62 -18.73 -9.72 -12.06
CA GLY A 62 -18.96 -11.10 -12.51
C GLY A 62 -19.72 -11.92 -11.46
N PRO A 63 -20.21 -13.12 -11.83
CA PRO A 63 -21.17 -13.87 -11.02
C PRO A 63 -20.66 -14.02 -9.58
N LYS A 64 -21.54 -13.78 -8.60
CA LYS A 64 -21.29 -13.76 -7.14
C LYS A 64 -20.81 -15.11 -6.55
N GLY A 65 -20.29 -16.02 -7.38
CA GLY A 65 -19.90 -17.37 -7.02
C GLY A 65 -18.51 -17.71 -7.51
N PRO A 66 -17.97 -18.86 -7.06
CA PRO A 66 -16.67 -19.35 -7.50
C PRO A 66 -16.61 -19.49 -9.02
N THR A 67 -15.48 -19.14 -9.61
CA THR A 67 -15.22 -19.20 -11.06
C THR A 67 -14.52 -20.49 -11.48
N THR A 68 -13.82 -21.15 -10.54
CA THR A 68 -13.18 -22.44 -10.77
C THR A 68 -14.18 -23.59 -10.69
N SER A 69 -14.00 -24.62 -11.52
CA SER A 69 -14.83 -25.83 -11.49
C SER A 69 -14.85 -26.52 -10.12
N GLU A 70 -13.69 -26.58 -9.46
CA GLU A 70 -13.55 -27.11 -8.11
C GLU A 70 -14.33 -26.28 -7.08
N GLY A 71 -14.23 -24.96 -7.15
CA GLY A 71 -14.98 -24.05 -6.27
C GLY A 71 -16.50 -24.16 -6.48
N VAL A 72 -16.96 -24.27 -7.73
CA VAL A 72 -18.37 -24.47 -8.06
C VAL A 72 -18.90 -25.79 -7.49
N GLN A 73 -18.17 -26.89 -7.68
CA GLN A 73 -18.58 -28.18 -7.13
C GLN A 73 -18.66 -28.15 -5.61
N LEU A 74 -17.67 -27.54 -4.95
CA LEU A 74 -17.66 -27.42 -3.49
C LEU A 74 -18.81 -26.53 -2.98
N ALA A 75 -19.13 -25.44 -3.69
CA ALA A 75 -20.26 -24.59 -3.36
C ALA A 75 -21.60 -25.34 -3.46
N LEU A 76 -21.77 -26.21 -4.46
CA LEU A 76 -22.94 -27.08 -4.56
C LEU A 76 -23.02 -28.08 -3.40
N GLU A 77 -21.90 -28.70 -3.01
CA GLU A 77 -21.83 -29.60 -1.84
C GLU A 77 -22.24 -28.86 -0.55
N VAL A 78 -21.78 -27.63 -0.35
CA VAL A 78 -22.15 -26.80 0.82
C VAL A 78 -23.64 -26.47 0.81
N ARG A 79 -24.20 -26.06 -0.34
CA ARG A 79 -25.63 -25.73 -0.46
C ARG A 79 -26.53 -26.94 -0.22
N ALA A 80 -26.11 -28.12 -0.71
CA ALA A 80 -26.83 -29.38 -0.55
C ALA A 80 -26.66 -30.01 0.85
N SER A 81 -25.75 -29.52 1.69
CA SER A 81 -25.55 -30.05 3.03
C SER A 81 -26.80 -29.83 3.89
N ALA A 82 -27.38 -30.92 4.41
CA ALA A 82 -28.50 -30.89 5.34
C ALA A 82 -28.06 -30.63 6.80
N VAL A 83 -26.75 -30.68 7.07
CA VAL A 83 -26.18 -30.56 8.43
C VAL A 83 -25.98 -29.10 8.83
N LEU A 84 -25.69 -28.25 7.86
CA LEU A 84 -25.39 -26.84 8.08
C LEU A 84 -26.67 -25.99 8.04
N ASN A 85 -26.76 -25.01 8.94
CA ASN A 85 -27.79 -23.98 8.87
C ASN A 85 -27.49 -23.00 7.70
N GLU A 86 -28.50 -22.24 7.28
CA GLU A 86 -28.38 -21.32 6.14
C GLU A 86 -27.33 -20.22 6.35
N ASP A 87 -27.11 -19.76 7.60
CA ASP A 87 -26.06 -18.80 7.93
C ASP A 87 -24.66 -19.40 7.72
N ALA A 88 -24.41 -20.63 8.19
CA ALA A 88 -23.14 -21.33 8.01
C ALA A 88 -22.88 -21.65 6.53
N LYS A 89 -23.92 -22.03 5.78
CA LYS A 89 -23.82 -22.21 4.32
C LYS A 89 -23.38 -20.91 3.65
N THR A 90 -23.99 -19.78 4.01
CA THR A 90 -23.67 -18.46 3.45
C THR A 90 -22.22 -18.08 3.76
N ARG A 91 -21.77 -18.28 5.01
CA ARG A 91 -20.37 -18.02 5.41
C ARG A 91 -19.38 -18.89 4.65
N LEU A 92 -19.66 -20.18 4.50
CA LEU A 92 -18.78 -21.11 3.79
C LEU A 92 -18.70 -20.80 2.29
N LEU A 93 -19.81 -20.41 1.66
CA LEU A 93 -19.82 -19.96 0.28
C LEU A 93 -18.95 -18.70 0.09
N ALA A 94 -19.05 -17.74 1.00
CA ALA A 94 -18.20 -16.55 0.97
C ALA A 94 -16.72 -16.91 1.18
N GLU A 95 -16.41 -17.86 2.07
CA GLU A 95 -15.04 -18.34 2.28
C GLU A 95 -14.47 -19.01 1.03
N ILE A 96 -15.27 -19.81 0.31
CA ILE A 96 -14.87 -20.44 -0.97
C ILE A 96 -14.50 -19.37 -1.99
N VAL A 97 -15.35 -18.36 -2.19
CA VAL A 97 -15.11 -17.27 -3.14
C VAL A 97 -13.87 -16.47 -2.75
N ASN A 98 -13.71 -16.12 -1.47
CA ASN A 98 -12.58 -15.35 -1.00
C ASN A 98 -11.25 -16.12 -1.12
N HIS A 99 -11.24 -17.41 -0.79
CA HIS A 99 -10.06 -18.27 -0.92
C HIS A 99 -9.65 -18.40 -2.39
N GLU A 100 -10.63 -18.60 -3.28
CA GLU A 100 -10.38 -18.65 -4.72
C GLU A 100 -9.84 -17.33 -5.26
N SER A 101 -10.44 -16.19 -4.88
CA SER A 101 -9.98 -14.86 -5.29
C SER A 101 -8.54 -14.57 -4.83
N THR A 102 -8.15 -15.06 -3.65
CA THR A 102 -6.81 -14.83 -3.08
C THR A 102 -5.75 -15.73 -3.72
N HIS A 103 -6.10 -16.99 -4.01
CA HIS A 103 -5.14 -18.01 -4.46
C HIS A 103 -5.24 -18.36 -5.95
N GLY A 104 -6.22 -17.83 -6.66
CA GLY A 104 -6.57 -18.19 -8.05
C GLY A 104 -7.16 -19.60 -8.21
N ARG A 105 -7.23 -20.38 -7.12
CA ARG A 105 -7.78 -21.75 -7.09
C ARG A 105 -8.13 -22.19 -5.68
N CYS A 106 -9.07 -23.11 -5.55
CA CYS A 106 -9.28 -23.86 -4.31
C CYS A 106 -8.13 -24.86 -4.13
N THR A 107 -7.42 -24.81 -3.00
CA THR A 107 -6.33 -25.75 -2.75
C THR A 107 -6.85 -27.08 -2.20
N LYS A 108 -6.12 -28.19 -2.39
CA LYS A 108 -6.51 -29.51 -1.85
C LYS A 108 -6.75 -29.50 -0.33
N THR A 109 -5.97 -28.70 0.40
CA THR A 109 -6.14 -28.54 1.86
C THR A 109 -7.42 -27.79 2.20
N PHE A 110 -7.75 -26.74 1.44
CA PHE A 110 -8.99 -25.99 1.58
C PHE A 110 -10.22 -26.85 1.28
N LEU A 111 -10.19 -27.62 0.18
CA LEU A 111 -11.25 -28.57 -0.17
C LEU A 111 -11.51 -29.58 0.95
N LYS A 112 -10.45 -30.16 1.53
CA LYS A 112 -10.55 -31.07 2.68
C LYS A 112 -11.14 -30.39 3.91
N LYS A 113 -10.75 -29.15 4.20
CA LYS A 113 -11.27 -28.36 5.33
C LYS A 113 -12.78 -28.16 5.21
N VAL A 114 -13.27 -27.70 4.05
CA VAL A 114 -14.70 -27.44 3.83
C VAL A 114 -15.50 -28.74 3.88
N ARG A 115 -15.02 -29.81 3.23
CA ARG A 115 -15.68 -31.13 3.26
C ARG A 115 -15.78 -31.73 4.66
N LYS A 116 -14.81 -31.47 5.53
CA LYS A 116 -14.86 -31.92 6.93
C LYS A 116 -15.98 -31.21 7.70
N GLN A 117 -16.30 -29.97 7.35
CA GLN A 117 -17.37 -29.19 7.99
C GLN A 117 -18.76 -29.53 7.45
N THR A 118 -18.85 -29.97 6.19
CA THR A 118 -20.13 -30.38 5.58
C THR A 118 -20.51 -31.84 5.88
N ARG A 119 -19.59 -32.65 6.41
CA ARG A 119 -19.83 -34.05 6.76
C ARG A 119 -20.63 -34.15 8.07
N PRO A 120 -21.72 -34.93 8.12
CA PRO A 120 -22.39 -35.22 9.38
C PRO A 120 -21.42 -35.91 10.34
N ALA A 121 -21.42 -35.49 11.61
CA ALA A 121 -20.73 -36.22 12.67
C ALA A 121 -21.34 -37.63 12.78
N PRO A 122 -20.53 -38.69 12.97
CA PRO A 122 -21.03 -40.05 13.16
C PRO A 122 -21.85 -40.19 14.44
#